data_AF-X0WXT2-F1
#
_entry.id   AF-X0WXT2-F1
#
_cell.length_a   1.000
_cell.length_b   1.000
_cell.length_c   1.000
_cell.angle_alpha   90.00
_cell.angle_beta   90.00
_cell.angle_gamma   90.00
#
_symmetry.space_group_name_H-M   'P 1'
#
loop_
_entity.id
_entity.type
_entity.pdbx_description
1 polymer ?
#
loop_
_entity_poly.entity_id
_entity_poly.type
_entity_poly.pdbx_seq_one_letter_code
_entity_poly.pdbx_strand_id
1 'polypeptide(L)'
;MLSYHIRGDPELNVNTFDDLLRERGVEVAHFNEQDIGKLPNADELSDFDVVLISAVFEPSWGTNLIRPAGNYMRDVWALITSHHPRLTFVSYGSPYLYYEMPHLPLVVHAYSSDLNTQRAVLRLLTSEMEA
;
A
#
# COMPACT_ATOMS: atom_id res chain seq x y z
N MET A 1 0.90 12.73 4.39
CA MET A 1 0.70 11.51 3.57
C MET A 1 -0.01 10.43 4.39
N LEU A 2 -0.93 9.67 3.79
CA LEU A 2 -1.51 8.47 4.39
C LEU A 2 -0.80 7.22 3.86
N SER A 3 -0.35 6.34 4.75
CA SER A 3 0.28 5.06 4.42
C SER A 3 -0.52 3.91 5.04
N TYR A 4 -1.05 3.01 4.19
CA TYR A 4 -1.83 1.86 4.62
C TYR A 4 -1.10 0.55 4.31
N HIS A 5 -0.71 -0.18 5.35
CA HIS A 5 0.07 -1.41 5.22
C HIS A 5 -0.82 -2.65 5.38
N ILE A 6 -0.71 -3.58 4.43
CA ILE A 6 -1.46 -4.84 4.43
C ILE A 6 -0.45 -5.97 4.29
N ARG A 7 -0.17 -6.68 5.37
CA ARG A 7 0.91 -7.69 5.38
C ARG A 7 0.42 -9.12 5.29
N GLY A 8 -0.76 -9.41 5.86
CA GLY A 8 -1.24 -10.79 6.05
C GLY A 8 -0.46 -11.57 7.12
N ASP A 9 0.87 -11.48 7.11
CA ASP A 9 1.79 -12.02 8.11
C ASP A 9 2.50 -10.87 8.85
N PRO A 10 2.39 -10.77 10.18
CA PRO A 10 3.08 -9.74 10.98
C PRO A 10 4.60 -9.72 10.84
N GLU A 11 5.23 -10.84 10.45
CA GLU A 11 6.68 -10.93 10.28
C GLU A 11 7.18 -10.21 9.01
N LEU A 12 6.29 -9.94 8.04
CA LEU A 12 6.65 -9.25 6.80
C LEU A 12 6.80 -7.75 7.05
N ASN A 13 8.00 -7.23 6.79
CA ASN A 13 8.34 -5.85 7.10
C ASN A 13 8.13 -4.93 5.90
N VAL A 14 7.07 -4.13 5.95
CA VAL A 14 6.86 -2.95 5.08
C VAL A 14 6.91 -1.63 5.84
N ASN A 15 7.09 -1.67 7.17
CA ASN A 15 7.12 -0.47 8.02
C ASN A 15 8.35 0.40 7.75
N THR A 16 9.43 -0.21 7.29
CA THR A 16 10.63 0.53 6.88
C THR A 16 10.34 1.52 5.74
N PHE A 17 9.31 1.30 4.93
CA PHE A 17 8.88 2.26 3.92
C PHE A 17 8.48 3.61 4.53
N ASP A 18 7.74 3.59 5.64
CA ASP A 18 7.33 4.79 6.36
C ASP A 18 8.53 5.49 7.00
N ASP A 19 9.49 4.73 7.53
CA ASP A 19 10.71 5.29 8.11
C ASP A 19 11.53 6.03 7.05
N LEU A 20 11.69 5.44 5.87
CA LEU A 20 12.40 6.07 4.74
C LEU A 20 11.71 7.34 4.22
N LEU A 21 10.38 7.43 4.37
CA LEU A 21 9.61 8.63 4.06
C LEU A 21 9.78 9.72 5.13
N ARG A 22 9.72 9.33 6.41
CA ARG A 22 9.94 10.25 7.54
C ARG A 22 11.35 10.83 7.52
N GLU A 23 12.36 10.04 7.15
CA GLU A 23 13.73 10.51 6.94
C GLU A 23 13.84 11.61 5.88
N ARG A 24 12.92 11.63 4.89
CA ARG A 24 12.80 12.69 3.88
C ARG A 24 11.94 13.88 4.31
N GLY A 25 11.53 13.91 5.59
CA GLY A 25 10.70 14.97 6.14
C GLY A 25 9.21 14.87 5.79
N VAL A 26 8.75 13.73 5.27
CA VAL A 26 7.33 13.51 4.97
C VAL A 26 6.59 13.16 6.26
N GLU A 27 5.50 13.86 6.54
CA GLU A 27 4.57 13.50 7.60
C GLU A 27 3.71 12.30 7.16
N VAL A 28 3.80 11.19 7.92
CA VAL A 28 3.14 9.92 7.57
C VAL A 28 2.13 9.53 8.66
N ALA A 29 0.86 9.56 8.30
CA ALA A 29 -0.22 8.90 9.03
C ALA A 29 -0.25 7.42 8.66
N HIS A 30 0.16 6.57 9.59
CA HIS A 30 0.26 5.13 9.40
C HIS A 30 -1.01 4.42 9.86
N PHE A 31 -1.50 3.50 9.02
CA PHE A 31 -2.59 2.58 9.33
C PHE A 31 -2.22 1.18 8.83
N ASN A 32 -2.78 0.14 9.44
CA ASN A 32 -2.58 -1.23 8.97
C ASN A 32 -3.83 -2.11 9.12
N GLU A 33 -3.70 -3.40 8.81
CA GLU A 33 -4.79 -4.37 8.91
C GLU A 33 -5.44 -4.53 10.31
N GLN A 34 -4.88 -3.93 11.38
CA GLN A 34 -5.47 -3.90 12.72
C GLN A 34 -6.34 -2.66 12.97
N ASP A 35 -6.31 -1.67 12.08
CA ASP A 35 -7.03 -0.40 12.19
C ASP A 35 -8.29 -0.34 11.33
N ILE A 36 -8.87 -1.51 11.05
CA ILE A 36 -10.03 -1.65 10.18
C ILE A 36 -11.16 -0.73 10.63
N GLY A 37 -11.64 0.13 9.71
CA GLY A 37 -12.72 1.07 9.96
C GLY A 37 -12.33 2.32 10.76
N LYS A 38 -11.02 2.53 11.01
CA LYS A 38 -10.49 3.77 11.60
C LYS A 38 -9.87 4.71 10.56
N LEU A 39 -9.91 4.35 9.28
CA LEU A 39 -9.45 5.25 8.23
C LEU A 39 -10.25 6.55 8.23
N PRO A 40 -9.61 7.68 7.85
CA PRO A 40 -10.32 8.94 7.64
C PRO A 40 -11.45 8.78 6.63
N ASN A 41 -12.50 9.56 6.80
CA ASN A 41 -13.62 9.59 5.86
C ASN A 41 -13.20 10.18 4.50
N ALA A 42 -14.02 10.00 3.47
CA ALA A 42 -13.70 10.46 2.11
C ALA A 42 -13.34 11.96 2.03
N ASP A 43 -14.00 12.81 2.81
CA ASP A 43 -13.71 14.24 2.84
C ASP A 43 -12.33 14.53 3.48
N GLU A 44 -11.99 13.84 4.56
CA GLU A 44 -10.71 13.97 5.27
C GLU A 44 -9.55 13.37 4.47
N LEU A 45 -9.82 12.40 3.58
CA LEU A 45 -8.79 11.86 2.68
C LEU A 45 -8.23 12.94 1.75
N SER A 46 -8.99 13.99 1.45
CA SER A 46 -8.52 15.11 0.62
C SER A 46 -7.47 15.98 1.29
N ASP A 47 -7.32 15.90 2.62
CA ASP A 47 -6.28 16.62 3.37
C ASP A 47 -4.89 15.99 3.20
N PHE A 48 -4.81 14.76 2.67
CA PHE A 48 -3.54 14.07 2.44
C PHE A 48 -3.03 14.32 1.02
N ASP A 49 -1.77 14.73 0.88
CA ASP A 49 -1.20 14.95 -0.47
C ASP A 49 -1.13 13.68 -1.32
N VAL A 50 -0.96 12.53 -0.68
CA VAL A 50 -0.78 11.20 -1.28
C VAL A 50 -1.38 10.14 -0.36
N VAL A 51 -2.04 9.17 -0.97
CA VAL A 51 -2.52 7.93 -0.33
C VAL A 51 -1.73 6.76 -0.90
N LEU A 52 -1.01 6.06 -0.04
CA LEU A 52 -0.20 4.91 -0.42
C LEU A 52 -0.76 3.65 0.24
N ILE A 53 -0.98 2.61 -0.56
CA ILE A 53 -1.32 1.27 -0.06
C ILE A 53 -0.13 0.36 -0.35
N SER A 54 0.49 -0.19 0.69
CA SER A 54 1.60 -1.14 0.60
C SER A 54 1.11 -2.52 0.99
N ALA A 55 0.94 -3.42 0.03
CA ALA A 55 0.41 -4.75 0.29
C ALA A 55 1.40 -5.88 -0.02
N VAL A 56 1.48 -6.85 0.87
CA VAL A 56 2.28 -8.07 0.71
C VAL A 56 1.33 -9.25 0.52
N PHE A 57 1.12 -9.60 -0.75
CA PHE A 57 0.30 -10.74 -1.15
C PHE A 57 1.17 -11.80 -1.79
N GLU A 58 1.96 -12.48 -0.97
CA GLU A 58 2.91 -13.50 -1.42
C GLU A 58 2.45 -14.92 -1.09
N PRO A 59 2.94 -15.94 -1.81
CA PRO A 59 2.68 -17.33 -1.46
C PRO A 59 3.29 -17.63 -0.08
N SER A 60 2.45 -18.05 0.86
CA SER A 60 2.89 -18.45 2.20
C SER A 60 2.35 -19.82 2.56
N TRP A 61 3.03 -20.50 3.48
CA TRP A 61 2.57 -21.82 3.92
C TRP A 61 1.24 -21.67 4.68
N GLY A 62 0.24 -22.48 4.30
CA GLY A 62 -1.09 -22.43 4.92
C GLY A 62 -2.06 -21.43 4.29
N THR A 63 -1.68 -20.70 3.24
CA THR A 63 -2.61 -19.86 2.45
C THR A 63 -2.98 -20.54 1.13
N ASN A 64 -4.28 -20.61 0.85
CA ASN A 64 -4.80 -21.22 -0.38
C ASN A 64 -4.92 -20.22 -1.55
N LEU A 65 -4.68 -18.94 -1.28
CA LEU A 65 -4.82 -17.84 -2.24
C LEU A 65 -3.91 -16.68 -1.85
N ILE A 66 -3.34 -16.02 -2.87
CA ILE A 66 -2.59 -14.77 -2.76
C ILE A 66 -3.45 -13.56 -3.19
N ARG A 67 -4.77 -13.74 -3.21
CA ARG A 67 -5.69 -12.68 -3.60
C ARG A 67 -5.96 -11.75 -2.42
N PRO A 68 -6.16 -10.44 -2.66
CA PRO A 68 -6.65 -9.53 -1.64
C PRO A 68 -8.00 -10.04 -1.10
N ALA A 69 -8.03 -10.49 0.15
CA ALA A 69 -9.20 -11.11 0.74
C ALA A 69 -9.20 -10.93 2.27
N GLY A 70 -10.35 -10.53 2.83
CA GLY A 70 -10.51 -10.32 4.26
C GLY A 70 -11.14 -8.97 4.59
N ASN A 71 -11.30 -8.69 5.88
CA ASN A 71 -12.03 -7.50 6.34
C ASN A 71 -11.30 -6.18 6.02
N TYR A 72 -9.97 -6.19 5.94
CA TYR A 72 -9.17 -5.02 5.54
C TYR A 72 -9.52 -4.53 4.12
N MET A 73 -10.12 -5.38 3.28
CA MET A 73 -10.55 -4.97 1.94
C MET A 73 -11.66 -3.93 1.98
N ARG A 74 -12.44 -3.83 3.06
CA ARG A 74 -13.43 -2.75 3.22
C ARG A 74 -12.76 -1.38 3.13
N ASP A 75 -11.64 -1.24 3.81
CA ASP A 75 -10.85 -0.02 3.89
C ASP A 75 -10.13 0.25 2.56
N VAL A 76 -9.57 -0.79 1.93
CA VAL A 76 -9.01 -0.70 0.57
C VAL A 76 -10.05 -0.20 -0.43
N TRP A 77 -11.27 -0.77 -0.41
CA TRP A 77 -12.33 -0.32 -1.29
C TRP A 77 -12.75 1.12 -1.00
N ALA A 78 -12.87 1.51 0.27
CA ALA A 78 -13.16 2.90 0.63
C ALA A 78 -12.13 3.87 0.05
N LEU A 79 -10.83 3.54 0.17
CA LEU A 79 -9.75 4.33 -0.43
C LEU A 79 -9.86 4.39 -1.96
N ILE A 80 -10.09 3.26 -2.63
CA ILE A 80 -10.24 3.22 -4.09
C ILE A 80 -11.45 4.06 -4.56
N THR A 81 -12.59 3.94 -3.88
CA THR A 81 -13.82 4.65 -4.23
C THR A 81 -13.82 6.12 -3.78
N SER A 82 -12.87 6.54 -2.95
CA SER A 82 -12.68 7.95 -2.61
C SER A 82 -12.26 8.79 -3.83
N HIS A 83 -11.75 8.14 -4.88
CA HIS A 83 -11.21 8.79 -6.08
C HIS A 83 -10.11 9.82 -5.76
N HIS A 84 -9.35 9.59 -4.68
CA HIS A 84 -8.21 10.43 -4.32
C HIS A 84 -7.24 10.55 -5.52
N PRO A 85 -6.88 11.78 -5.94
CA PRO A 85 -6.15 12.00 -7.20
C PRO A 85 -4.75 11.40 -7.22
N ARG A 86 -4.18 11.12 -6.05
CA ARG A 86 -2.84 10.56 -5.85
C ARG A 86 -2.89 9.32 -4.98
N LEU A 87 -3.70 8.34 -5.37
CA LEU A 87 -3.71 7.02 -4.76
C LEU A 87 -2.76 6.09 -5.52
N THR A 88 -1.81 5.49 -4.80
CA THR A 88 -0.85 4.52 -5.35
C THR A 88 -0.95 3.21 -4.59
N PHE A 89 -1.02 2.10 -5.32
CA PHE A 89 -1.01 0.76 -4.75
C PHE A 89 0.30 0.06 -5.07
N VAL A 90 1.11 -0.25 -4.06
CA VAL A 90 2.34 -1.03 -4.21
C VAL A 90 2.08 -2.48 -3.84
N SER A 91 2.30 -3.39 -4.79
CA SER A 91 2.22 -4.83 -4.59
C SER A 91 3.60 -5.43 -4.43
N TYR A 92 3.89 -5.95 -3.25
CA TYR A 92 5.12 -6.67 -2.94
C TYR A 92 5.01 -8.19 -3.15
N GLY A 93 3.97 -8.66 -3.83
CA GLY A 93 3.81 -10.10 -4.15
C GLY A 93 3.01 -10.32 -5.42
N SER A 94 1.68 -10.30 -5.33
CA SER A 94 0.80 -10.62 -6.45
C SER A 94 0.91 -9.61 -7.62
N PRO A 95 1.21 -10.06 -8.86
CA PRO A 95 1.17 -9.21 -10.04
C PRO A 95 -0.23 -9.03 -10.63
N TYR A 96 -1.24 -9.65 -10.04
CA TYR A 96 -2.58 -9.76 -10.64
C TYR A 96 -3.58 -8.78 -10.01
N LEU A 97 -3.12 -7.70 -9.38
CA LEU A 97 -4.02 -6.74 -8.74
C LEU A 97 -5.00 -6.09 -9.71
N TYR A 98 -4.59 -5.77 -10.94
CA TYR A 98 -5.51 -5.24 -11.95
C TYR A 98 -6.59 -6.23 -12.38
N TYR A 99 -6.31 -7.53 -12.29
CA TYR A 99 -7.32 -8.54 -12.57
C TYR A 99 -8.40 -8.56 -11.49
N GLU A 100 -8.03 -8.41 -10.22
CA GLU A 100 -8.97 -8.41 -9.09
C GLU A 100 -9.61 -7.03 -8.84
N MET A 101 -8.89 -5.95 -9.16
CA MET A 101 -9.26 -4.55 -8.90
C MET A 101 -8.97 -3.67 -10.13
N PRO A 102 -9.77 -3.77 -11.20
CA PRO A 102 -9.48 -3.12 -12.50
C PRO A 102 -9.52 -1.59 -12.47
N HIS A 103 -10.13 -0.99 -11.44
CA HIS A 103 -10.25 0.46 -11.29
C HIS A 103 -9.15 1.08 -10.41
N LEU A 104 -8.07 0.34 -10.12
CA LEU A 104 -6.93 0.92 -9.42
C LEU A 104 -6.27 2.03 -10.27
N PRO A 105 -6.07 3.24 -9.73
CA PRO A 105 -5.54 4.36 -10.51
C PRO A 105 -4.07 4.18 -10.88
N LEU A 106 -3.23 3.74 -9.94
CA LEU A 106 -1.82 3.45 -10.15
C LEU A 106 -1.39 2.23 -9.34
N VAL A 107 -0.74 1.27 -10.00
CA VAL A 107 -0.19 0.08 -9.36
C VAL A 107 1.30 -0.06 -9.66
N VAL A 108 2.11 -0.24 -8.63
CA VAL A 108 3.53 -0.59 -8.73
C VAL A 108 3.70 -2.05 -8.32
N HIS A 109 4.10 -2.90 -9.26
CA HIS A 109 4.41 -4.30 -8.98
C HIS A 109 5.89 -4.43 -8.62
N ALA A 110 6.17 -4.60 -7.33
CA ALA A 110 7.50 -4.65 -6.75
C ALA A 110 7.99 -6.08 -6.44
N TYR A 111 7.08 -7.05 -6.38
CA TYR A 111 7.34 -8.51 -6.26
C TYR A 111 8.08 -9.01 -5.00
N SER A 112 8.65 -8.12 -4.18
CA SER A 112 9.34 -8.49 -2.94
C SER A 112 9.24 -7.38 -1.90
N SER A 113 8.94 -7.72 -0.65
CA SER A 113 8.89 -6.76 0.46
C SER A 113 10.27 -6.44 1.06
N ASP A 114 11.38 -6.87 0.44
CA ASP A 114 12.72 -6.61 0.98
C ASP A 114 13.10 -5.12 0.98
N LEU A 115 14.10 -4.77 1.81
CA LEU A 115 14.55 -3.39 2.00
C LEU A 115 15.05 -2.71 0.70
N ASN A 116 15.75 -3.44 -0.16
CA ASN A 116 16.28 -2.86 -1.39
C ASN A 116 15.15 -2.56 -2.38
N THR A 117 14.15 -3.44 -2.42
CA THR A 117 12.94 -3.25 -3.22
C THR A 117 12.11 -2.09 -2.69
N GLN A 118 11.89 -1.97 -1.39
CA GLN A 118 11.24 -0.80 -0.78
C GLN A 118 11.97 0.51 -1.10
N ARG A 119 13.31 0.53 -1.04
CA ARG A 119 14.11 1.70 -1.44
C ARG A 119 13.95 2.01 -2.93
N ALA A 120 13.92 1.00 -3.79
CA ALA A 120 13.73 1.19 -5.23
C ALA A 120 12.34 1.75 -5.56
N VAL A 121 11.29 1.23 -4.92
CA VAL A 121 9.92 1.76 -5.04
C VAL A 121 9.88 3.22 -4.58
N LEU A 122 10.50 3.54 -3.43
CA LEU A 122 10.51 4.92 -2.95
C LEU A 122 11.20 5.85 -3.95
N ARG A 123 12.36 5.45 -4.48
CA ARG A 123 13.09 6.21 -5.51
C ARG A 123 12.26 6.40 -6.77
N LEU A 124 11.50 5.39 -7.19
CA LEU A 124 10.57 5.50 -8.31
C LEU A 124 9.49 6.55 -8.02
N LEU A 125 8.84 6.46 -6.86
CA LEU A 125 7.74 7.37 -6.48
C LEU A 125 8.22 8.82 -6.27
N THR A 126 9.47 9.02 -5.87
CA THR A 126 10.08 10.36 -5.72
C THR A 126 10.79 10.86 -6.98
N SER A 127 10.67 10.14 -8.11
CA SER A 127 11.37 10.48 -9.37
C SER A 127 12.89 10.52 -9.27
N GLU A 128 13.47 9.82 -8.29
CA GLU A 128 14.93 9.54 -8.17
C GLU A 128 15.37 8.36 -9.09
N MET A 129 14.41 7.75 -9.80
CA MET A 129 14.57 6.64 -10.73
C MET A 129 13.42 6.64 -11.76
N GLU A 130 13.72 6.25 -13.01
CA GLU A 130 12.73 6.06 -14.08
C GLU A 130 11.94 4.75 -13.90
N ALA A 131 10.71 4.72 -14.44
CA ALA A 131 9.78 3.58 -14.40
C ALA A 131 10.07 2.51 -15.46
#